data_AF-A0A2E7V8Z2-F1
#
_entry.id   AF-A0A2E7V8Z2-F1
#
_cell.length_a   1.000
_cell.length_b   1.000
_cell.length_c   1.000
_cell.angle_alpha   90.00
_cell.angle_beta   90.00
_cell.angle_gamma   90.00
#
_symmetry.space_group_name_H-M   'P 1'
#
loop_
_entity.id
_entity.type
_entity.pdbx_description
1 polymer ?
#
loop_
_entity_poly.entity_id
_entity_poly.type
_entity_poly.pdbx_seq_one_letter_code
_entity_poly.pdbx_strand_id
1 'polypeptide(L)'
;MESDYSWTLEAGRNAGGQASSGGLLLPERSAALSIQSADIAQDIDLRVDFHNDAVPELRRVYEGYSPYIEYHALRARDPKNTPAQDEWVKEKLGDGYIQP
;
A
#
# COMPACT_ATOMS: atom_id res chain seq x y z
N MET A 1 -12.11 1.80 10.48
CA MET A 1 -11.11 0.90 11.12
C MET A 1 -9.95 0.74 10.15
N GLU A 2 -9.26 1.82 9.80
CA GLU A 2 -8.39 1.84 8.61
C GLU A 2 -7.00 2.46 8.88
N SER A 3 -6.73 2.93 10.12
CA SER A 3 -5.45 3.56 10.49
C SER A 3 -4.52 2.67 11.36
N ASP A 4 -4.92 1.46 11.75
CA ASP A 4 -4.19 0.67 12.76
C ASP A 4 -3.05 -0.20 12.20
N TYR A 5 -3.08 -0.53 10.91
CA TYR A 5 -2.05 -1.38 10.29
C TYR A 5 -0.68 -0.73 10.28
N SER A 6 -0.63 0.60 10.16
CA SER A 6 0.62 1.34 10.13
C SER A 6 1.29 1.45 11.50
N TRP A 7 0.50 1.60 12.56
CA TRP A 7 0.99 1.56 13.94
C TRP A 7 1.59 0.20 14.30
N THR A 8 1.07 -0.89 13.73
CA THR A 8 1.54 -2.25 14.00
C THR A 8 2.94 -2.50 13.42
N LEU A 9 3.23 -2.00 12.20
CA LEU A 9 4.56 -2.12 11.59
C LEU A 9 5.60 -1.26 12.32
N GLU A 10 5.23 -0.03 12.69
CA GLU A 10 6.12 0.86 13.44
C GLU A 10 6.40 0.33 14.85
N ALA A 11 5.40 -0.27 15.50
CA ALA A 11 5.58 -0.97 16.78
C ALA A 11 6.49 -2.20 16.63
N GLY A 12 6.35 -2.97 15.54
CA GLY A 12 7.20 -4.11 15.22
C GLY A 12 8.67 -3.71 15.06
N ARG A 13 8.96 -2.64 14.30
CA ARG A 13 10.32 -2.05 14.23
C ARG A 13 10.86 -1.74 15.62
N ASN A 14 10.09 -1.02 16.42
CA ASN A 14 10.55 -0.53 17.72
C ASN A 14 10.75 -1.68 18.73
N ALA A 15 10.13 -2.85 18.51
CA ALA A 15 10.24 -4.02 19.38
C ALA A 15 11.42 -4.96 19.04
N GLY A 16 12.02 -4.88 17.85
CA GLY A 16 13.06 -5.85 17.44
C GLY A 16 13.73 -5.60 16.09
N GLY A 17 13.74 -4.36 15.60
CA GLY A 17 14.39 -3.99 14.33
C GLY A 17 15.89 -4.30 14.29
N GLN A 18 16.49 -4.20 13.11
CA GLN A 18 17.91 -4.47 12.93
C GLN A 18 18.74 -3.47 13.77
N ALA A 19 19.77 -3.96 14.45
CA ALA A 19 20.71 -3.12 15.17
C ALA A 19 22.14 -3.44 14.71
N SER A 20 22.99 -2.41 14.66
CA SER A 20 24.43 -2.59 14.50
C SER A 20 25.03 -3.36 15.68
N SER A 21 26.27 -3.82 15.54
CA SER A 21 27.01 -4.47 16.64
C SER A 21 27.17 -3.58 17.88
N GLY A 22 26.98 -2.26 17.76
CA GLY A 22 26.98 -1.31 18.88
C GLY A 22 25.59 -0.97 19.44
N GLY A 23 24.53 -1.67 19.01
CA GLY A 23 23.16 -1.45 19.48
C GLY A 23 22.41 -0.28 18.83
N LEU A 24 23.02 0.43 17.87
CA LEU A 24 22.32 1.47 17.10
C LEU A 24 21.29 0.81 16.17
N LEU A 25 20.03 1.22 16.25
CA LEU A 25 18.97 0.80 15.32
C LEU A 25 19.34 1.21 13.89
N LEU A 26 19.26 0.23 12.98
CA LEU A 26 19.44 0.41 11.55
C LEU A 26 18.07 0.53 10.89
N PRO A 27 17.93 1.37 9.85
CA PRO A 27 16.67 1.48 9.12
C PRO A 27 16.37 0.18 8.36
N GLU A 28 15.09 -0.16 8.27
CA GLU A 28 14.61 -1.25 7.42
C GLU A 28 14.89 -0.92 5.95
N ARG A 29 15.52 -1.86 5.24
CA ARG A 29 15.81 -1.72 3.80
C ARG A 29 14.67 -2.19 2.91
N SER A 30 13.73 -2.95 3.44
CA SER A 30 12.58 -3.51 2.72
C SER A 30 11.37 -3.62 3.63
N ALA A 31 10.17 -3.55 3.07
CA ALA A 31 8.91 -3.76 3.79
C ALA A 31 7.86 -4.37 2.84
N ALA A 32 6.91 -5.13 3.40
CA ALA A 32 5.79 -5.69 2.64
C ALA A 32 4.50 -5.66 3.46
N LEU A 33 3.36 -5.51 2.77
CA LEU A 33 2.01 -5.61 3.33
C LEU A 33 1.22 -6.61 2.48
N SER A 34 0.73 -7.66 3.13
CA SER A 34 -0.17 -8.64 2.52
C SER A 34 -1.47 -8.71 3.32
N ILE A 35 -2.59 -8.45 2.66
CA ILE A 35 -3.95 -8.54 3.23
C ILE A 35 -4.73 -9.51 2.35
N GLN A 36 -5.24 -10.58 2.97
CA GLN A 36 -6.16 -11.51 2.34
C GLN A 36 -7.58 -11.20 2.79
N SER A 37 -8.49 -11.14 1.81
CA SER A 37 -9.90 -10.85 2.01
C SER A 37 -10.76 -12.07 1.66
N ALA A 38 -12.05 -12.02 2.00
CA ALA A 38 -13.00 -13.04 1.54
C ALA A 38 -13.22 -13.02 0.02
N ASP A 39 -12.97 -11.87 -0.62
CA ASP A 39 -12.96 -11.69 -2.07
C ASP A 39 -11.53 -11.40 -2.55
N ILE A 40 -11.00 -12.28 -3.41
CA ILE A 40 -9.65 -12.16 -3.98
C ILE A 40 -9.44 -10.86 -4.77
N ALA A 41 -10.52 -10.27 -5.30
CA ALA A 41 -10.44 -8.98 -5.99
C ALA A 41 -10.13 -7.81 -5.04
N GLN A 42 -10.10 -8.06 -3.72
CA GLN A 42 -9.75 -7.10 -2.67
C GLN A 42 -8.46 -7.48 -1.94
N ASP A 43 -7.76 -8.53 -2.39
CA ASP A 43 -6.44 -8.86 -1.83
C ASP A 43 -5.44 -7.74 -2.14
N ILE A 44 -4.58 -7.47 -1.16
CA ILE A 44 -3.53 -6.46 -1.28
C ILE A 44 -2.19 -7.16 -1.07
N ASP A 45 -1.28 -7.00 -2.03
CA ASP A 45 0.13 -7.39 -1.90
C ASP A 45 1.00 -6.21 -2.36
N LEU A 46 1.55 -5.48 -1.40
CA LEU A 46 2.38 -4.29 -1.63
C LEU A 46 3.78 -4.54 -1.08
N ARG A 47 4.78 -4.14 -1.87
CA ARG A 47 6.19 -4.40 -1.55
C ARG A 47 7.04 -3.17 -1.81
N VAL A 48 7.91 -2.89 -0.87
CA VAL A 48 9.07 -2.01 -1.02
C VAL A 48 10.28 -2.90 -0.87
N ASP A 49 10.82 -3.38 -1.99
CA ASP A 49 11.93 -4.35 -1.97
C ASP A 49 13.29 -3.71 -1.64
N PHE A 50 13.44 -2.39 -1.89
CA PHE A 50 14.64 -1.65 -1.50
C PHE A 50 14.37 -0.15 -1.33
N HIS A 51 14.53 0.37 -0.11
CA HIS A 51 14.48 1.81 0.20
C HIS A 51 15.35 2.13 1.42
N ASN A 52 15.75 3.40 1.60
CA ASN A 52 16.48 3.82 2.80
C ASN A 52 15.57 3.95 4.03
N ASP A 53 14.26 4.04 3.81
CA ASP A 53 13.22 4.20 4.81
C ASP A 53 11.97 3.43 4.37
N ALA A 54 12.04 2.09 4.42
CA ALA A 54 11.11 1.23 3.70
C ALA A 54 9.68 1.23 4.28
N VAL A 55 9.52 1.43 5.58
CA VAL A 55 8.19 1.43 6.23
C VAL A 55 7.38 2.68 5.88
N PRO A 56 7.91 3.91 5.99
CA PRO A 56 7.23 5.11 5.51
C PRO A 56 6.95 5.07 4.00
N GLU A 57 7.87 4.50 3.21
CA GLU A 57 7.64 4.33 1.77
C GLU A 57 6.50 3.33 1.50
N LEU A 58 6.41 2.22 2.24
CA LEU A 58 5.29 1.28 2.11
C LEU A 58 3.95 1.93 2.49
N ARG A 59 3.93 2.82 3.48
CA ARG A 59 2.74 3.63 3.81
C ARG A 59 2.33 4.50 2.63
N ARG A 60 3.27 5.22 2.00
CA ARG A 60 3.01 6.04 0.80
C ARG A 60 2.45 5.19 -0.35
N VAL A 61 3.01 4.01 -0.58
CA VAL A 61 2.53 3.06 -1.60
C VAL A 61 1.10 2.61 -1.28
N TYR A 62 0.81 2.25 -0.02
CA TYR A 62 -0.53 1.88 0.42
C TYR A 62 -1.55 3.02 0.23
N GLU A 63 -1.21 4.24 0.65
CA GLU A 63 -2.08 5.42 0.49
C GLU A 63 -2.34 5.76 -0.98
N GLY A 64 -1.37 5.54 -1.87
CA GLY A 64 -1.56 5.71 -3.31
C GLY A 64 -2.37 4.59 -3.97
N TYR A 65 -2.25 3.35 -3.49
CA TYR A 65 -2.93 2.19 -4.05
C TYR A 65 -4.36 2.00 -3.51
N SER A 66 -4.60 2.27 -2.24
CA SER A 66 -5.89 1.95 -1.59
C SER A 66 -7.13 2.54 -2.27
N PRO A 67 -7.10 3.75 -2.86
CA PRO A 67 -8.26 4.27 -3.61
C PRO A 67 -8.59 3.43 -4.85
N TYR A 68 -7.61 2.74 -5.44
CA TYR A 68 -7.80 1.93 -6.66
C TYR A 68 -8.37 0.53 -6.38
N ILE A 69 -8.52 0.12 -5.12
CA ILE A 69 -9.09 -1.18 -4.76
C ILE A 69 -10.50 -1.35 -5.38
N GLU A 70 -11.32 -0.29 -5.35
CA GLU A 70 -12.65 -0.31 -5.98
C GLU A 70 -12.55 -0.47 -7.49
N TYR A 71 -11.67 0.29 -8.15
CA TYR A 71 -11.45 0.19 -9.58
C TYR A 71 -11.03 -1.23 -10.01
N HIS A 72 -10.09 -1.83 -9.28
CA HIS A 72 -9.65 -3.19 -9.56
C HIS A 72 -10.76 -4.22 -9.33
N ALA A 73 -11.61 -4.02 -8.31
CA ALA A 73 -12.78 -4.85 -8.08
C ALA A 73 -13.79 -4.77 -9.24
N LEU A 74 -14.08 -3.55 -9.71
CA LEU A 74 -14.98 -3.31 -10.85
C LEU A 74 -14.44 -3.99 -12.10
N ARG A 75 -13.16 -3.75 -12.42
CA ARG A 75 -12.53 -4.33 -13.61
C ARG A 75 -12.42 -5.84 -13.57
N ALA A 76 -12.25 -6.44 -12.38
CA ALA A 76 -12.24 -7.88 -12.21
C ALA A 76 -13.63 -8.51 -12.45
N ARG A 77 -14.71 -7.81 -12.07
CA ARG A 77 -16.09 -8.34 -12.17
C ARG A 77 -16.77 -8.03 -13.51
N ASP A 78 -16.52 -6.86 -14.09
CA ASP A 78 -17.12 -6.43 -15.36
C ASP A 78 -16.12 -5.64 -16.22
N PRO A 79 -15.10 -6.32 -16.78
CA PRO A 79 -14.04 -5.65 -17.54
C PRO A 79 -14.55 -4.95 -18.81
N LYS A 80 -15.68 -5.38 -19.37
CA LYS A 80 -16.20 -4.83 -20.63
C LYS A 80 -16.87 -3.47 -20.42
N ASN A 81 -17.52 -3.25 -19.29
CA ASN A 81 -18.23 -2.02 -18.97
C ASN A 81 -17.47 -1.13 -17.99
N THR A 82 -16.32 -1.58 -17.45
CA THR A 82 -15.47 -0.74 -16.62
C THR A 82 -14.77 0.31 -17.48
N PRO A 83 -14.87 1.61 -17.15
CA PRO A 83 -14.18 2.67 -17.89
C PRO A 83 -12.65 2.53 -17.81
N ALA A 84 -11.95 3.26 -18.68
CA ALA A 84 -10.51 3.37 -18.56
C ALA A 84 -10.12 3.97 -17.20
N GLN A 85 -8.93 3.62 -16.70
CA GLN A 85 -8.53 3.99 -15.34
C GLN A 85 -8.47 5.51 -15.15
N ASP A 86 -7.98 6.24 -16.15
CA ASP A 86 -7.92 7.70 -16.15
C ASP A 86 -9.31 8.35 -16.11
N GLU A 87 -10.26 7.82 -16.89
CA GLU A 87 -11.67 8.24 -16.85
C GLU A 87 -12.29 7.98 -15.47
N TRP A 88 -12.05 6.79 -14.91
CA TRP A 88 -12.55 6.43 -13.58
C TRP A 88 -11.95 7.32 -12.49
N VAL A 89 -10.64 7.57 -12.53
CA VAL A 89 -9.94 8.46 -11.58
C VAL A 89 -10.51 9.87 -11.68
N LYS A 90 -10.68 10.40 -12.89
CA LYS A 90 -11.28 11.72 -13.11
C LYS A 90 -12.68 11.82 -12.51
N GLU A 91 -13.51 10.79 -12.67
CA GLU A 91 -14.87 10.76 -12.12
C GLU A 91 -14.90 10.62 -10.60
N LYS A 92 -14.10 9.70 -10.04
CA LYS A 92 -14.19 9.29 -8.62
C LYS A 92 -13.27 10.06 -7.68
N LEU A 93 -12.05 10.36 -8.13
CA LEU A 93 -11.00 10.97 -7.31
C LEU A 93 -10.72 12.43 -7.71
N GLY A 94 -11.19 12.84 -8.89
CA GLY A 94 -11.06 14.18 -9.43
C GLY A 94 -9.76 14.42 -10.21
N ASP A 95 -9.76 15.48 -11.03
CA ASP A 95 -8.66 15.81 -11.96
C ASP A 95 -7.29 16.01 -11.29
N GLY A 96 -7.24 16.32 -9.99
CA GLY A 96 -6.00 16.50 -9.24
C GLY A 96 -5.34 15.22 -8.72
N TYR A 97 -5.98 14.06 -8.90
CA TYR A 97 -5.52 12.77 -8.37
C TYR A 97 -4.72 11.93 -9.37
N ILE A 98 -4.65 12.36 -10.63
CA ILE A 98 -3.84 11.72 -11.65
C ILE A 98 -2.37 11.98 -11.31
N GLN A 99 -1.72 10.98 -10.72
CA GLN A 99 -0.27 10.99 -10.54
C GLN A 99 0.35 10.68 -11.92
N PRO A 100 1.29 11.50 -12.43
CA PRO A 100 1.93 11.30 -13.73
C PRO A 100 2.76 10.02 -13.81
#